data_AF-A0A1N6QFN7-F1
#
_entry.id   AF-A0A1N6QFN7-F1
#
_cell.length_a   1.000
_cell.length_b   1.000
_cell.length_c   1.000
_cell.angle_alpha   90.00
_cell.angle_beta   90.00
_cell.angle_gamma   90.00
#
_symmetry.space_group_name_H-M   'P 1'
#
loop_
_entity.id
_entity.type
_entity.pdbx_description
1 polymer ?
#
loop_
_entity_poly.entity_id
_entity_poly.type
_entity_poly.pdbx_seq_one_letter_code
_entity_poly.pdbx_strand_id
1 'polypeptide(L)'
;MRKERFVVHLPVSATDLPAAKRLARAITRALGFLPDVDPGEMTVSEEDAQFVRHRVFCDTRLDGGRRCRRLADHDGPCTAAVSR
;
A
#
# COMPACT_ATOMS: atom_id res chain seq x y z
N MET A 1 25.95 5.68 3.27
CA MET A 1 25.38 6.02 1.94
C MET A 1 23.88 6.29 2.10
N ARG A 2 23.36 7.34 1.47
CA ARG A 2 21.93 7.62 1.43
C ARG A 2 21.28 6.66 0.43
N LYS A 3 20.15 6.03 0.79
CA LYS A 3 19.38 5.20 -0.13
C LYS A 3 18.50 6.11 -1.02
N GLU A 4 18.42 5.79 -2.30
CA GLU A 4 17.49 6.42 -3.24
C GLU A 4 16.16 5.64 -3.28
N ARG A 5 15.08 6.29 -3.71
CA ARG A 5 13.74 5.70 -3.76
C ARG A 5 13.40 5.41 -5.22
N PHE A 6 13.06 4.16 -5.49
CA PHE A 6 12.60 3.69 -6.81
C PHE A 6 11.20 3.10 -6.70
N VAL A 7 10.50 3.01 -7.83
CA VAL A 7 9.18 2.38 -7.94
C VAL A 7 9.29 1.21 -8.90
N VAL A 8 8.78 0.05 -8.48
CA VAL A 8 8.68 -1.15 -9.32
C VAL A 8 7.22 -1.32 -9.73
N HIS A 9 6.97 -1.33 -11.03
CA HIS A 9 5.65 -1.65 -11.57
C HIS A 9 5.52 -3.16 -11.73
N LEU A 10 4.48 -3.72 -11.13
CA LEU A 10 4.14 -5.14 -11.24
C LEU A 10 2.72 -5.24 -11.83
N PRO A 11 2.59 -5.46 -13.15
CA PRO A 11 1.29 -5.62 -13.79
C PRO A 11 0.55 -6.83 -13.22
N VAL A 12 -0.75 -6.68 -12.99
CA VAL A 12 -1.62 -7.74 -12.50
C VAL A 12 -2.99 -7.64 -13.15
N SER A 13 -3.61 -8.79 -13.43
CA SER A 13 -5.00 -8.83 -13.93
C SER A 13 -5.99 -8.92 -12.77
N ALA A 14 -7.02 -8.08 -12.80
CA ALA A 14 -8.10 -8.06 -11.82
C ALA A 14 -9.40 -7.61 -12.49
N THR A 15 -10.55 -7.95 -11.90
CA THR A 15 -11.87 -7.58 -12.45
C THR A 15 -12.19 -6.10 -12.30
N ASP A 16 -11.60 -5.44 -11.31
CA ASP A 16 -11.85 -4.06 -10.94
C ASP A 16 -10.77 -3.55 -9.97
N LEU A 17 -10.79 -2.25 -9.68
CA LEU A 17 -9.86 -1.62 -8.74
C LEU A 17 -9.92 -2.23 -7.31
N PRO A 18 -11.10 -2.48 -6.70
CA PRO A 18 -11.16 -3.21 -5.44
C PRO A 18 -10.47 -4.58 -5.45
N ALA A 19 -10.64 -5.36 -6.52
CA ALA A 19 -9.97 -6.65 -6.70
C ALA A 19 -8.46 -6.49 -6.83
N ALA A 20 -8.00 -5.50 -7.58
CA ALA A 20 -6.58 -5.17 -7.69
C ALA A 20 -6.00 -4.75 -6.33
N LYS A 21 -6.71 -3.93 -5.53
CA LYS A 21 -6.32 -3.59 -4.15
C LYS A 21 -6.24 -4.84 -3.25
N ARG A 22 -7.15 -5.81 -3.39
CA ARG A 22 -7.08 -7.09 -2.65
C ARG A 22 -5.83 -7.90 -3.02
N LEU A 23 -5.50 -8.00 -4.30
CA LEU A 23 -4.29 -8.68 -4.76
C LEU A 23 -3.02 -7.98 -4.28
N ALA A 24 -2.98 -6.65 -4.36
CA ALA A 24 -1.87 -5.82 -3.85
C ALA A 24 -1.61 -6.07 -2.34
N ARG A 25 -2.67 -6.24 -1.54
CA ARG A 25 -2.53 -6.64 -0.12
C ARG A 25 -1.88 -8.02 0.05
N ALA A 26 -2.23 -8.99 -0.79
CA ALA A 26 -1.62 -10.31 -0.75
C ALA A 26 -0.13 -10.24 -1.15
N ILE A 27 0.20 -9.49 -2.20
CA ILE A 27 1.58 -9.22 -2.63
C ILE A 27 2.38 -8.56 -1.50
N THR A 28 1.81 -7.54 -0.85
CA THR A 28 2.45 -6.87 0.31
C THR A 28 2.83 -7.87 1.40
N ARG A 29 1.92 -8.81 1.72
CA ARG A 29 2.18 -9.85 2.73
C ARG A 29 3.27 -10.81 2.27
N ALA A 30 3.25 -11.22 1.00
CA ALA A 30 4.25 -12.11 0.42
C ALA A 30 5.66 -11.47 0.41
N LEU A 31 5.75 -10.15 0.19
CA LEU A 31 7.00 -9.39 0.18
C LEU A 31 7.50 -8.97 1.58
N GLY A 32 6.83 -9.38 2.66
CA GLY A 32 7.15 -8.94 4.03
C GLY A 32 8.56 -9.31 4.52
N PHE A 33 9.27 -10.18 3.81
CA PHE A 33 10.67 -10.54 4.10
C PHE A 33 11.69 -9.56 3.50
N LEU A 34 11.27 -8.62 2.64
CA LEU A 34 12.15 -7.63 2.02
C LEU A 34 12.18 -6.34 2.86
N PRO A 35 13.29 -6.02 3.54
CA PRO A 35 13.37 -4.89 4.46
C PRO A 35 13.32 -3.51 3.77
N ASP A 36 13.58 -3.47 2.47
CA ASP A 36 13.62 -2.24 1.67
C ASP A 36 12.30 -1.95 0.94
N VAL A 37 11.30 -2.81 1.09
CA VAL A 37 9.93 -2.56 0.60
C VAL A 37 9.17 -1.82 1.70
N ASP A 38 8.49 -0.72 1.34
CA ASP A 38 7.55 -0.03 2.24
C ASP A 38 6.10 -0.38 1.89
N PRO A 39 5.46 -1.31 2.63
CA PRO A 39 4.04 -1.66 2.49
C PRO A 39 3.08 -0.48 2.51
N GLY A 40 3.33 0.53 3.35
CA GLY A 40 2.42 1.66 3.54
C GLY A 40 2.32 2.54 2.29
N GLU A 41 3.39 2.56 1.49
CA GLU A 41 3.46 3.33 0.26
C GLU A 41 2.90 2.59 -0.97
N MET A 42 2.38 1.35 -0.82
CA MET A 42 1.84 0.59 -1.93
C MET A 42 0.61 1.28 -2.56
N THR A 43 0.66 1.40 -3.89
CA THR A 43 -0.41 1.96 -4.72
C THR A 43 -0.75 1.02 -5.88
N VAL A 44 -2.00 1.09 -6.34
CA VAL A 44 -2.49 0.46 -7.56
C VAL A 44 -2.93 1.55 -8.52
N SER A 45 -2.75 1.33 -9.81
CA SER A 45 -3.27 2.17 -10.88
C SER A 45 -3.86 1.27 -11.97
N GLU A 46 -4.68 1.85 -12.84
CA GLU A 46 -4.95 1.23 -14.14
C GLU A 46 -3.66 1.23 -14.99
N GLU A 47 -3.53 0.26 -15.89
CA GLU A 47 -2.31 0.06 -16.70
C GLU A 47 -2.00 1.29 -17.58
N ASP A 48 -3.03 1.87 -18.18
CA ASP A 48 -2.94 3.04 -19.06
C ASP A 48 -3.03 4.39 -18.31
N ALA A 49 -3.20 4.36 -16.98
CA ALA A 49 -3.36 5.55 -16.15
C ALA A 49 -2.47 5.51 -14.90
N GLN A 50 -1.19 5.18 -15.06
CA GLN A 50 -0.26 4.94 -13.93
C GLN A 50 -0.01 6.16 -13.02
N PHE A 51 -0.27 7.36 -13.52
CA PHE A 51 -0.23 8.59 -12.72
C PHE A 51 -1.40 8.68 -11.72
N VAL A 52 -2.49 7.95 -11.96
CA VAL A 52 -3.64 7.84 -11.05
C VAL A 52 -3.36 6.74 -10.03
N ARG A 53 -2.81 7.15 -8.88
CA ARG A 53 -2.37 6.22 -7.84
C ARG A 53 -3.41 6.07 -6.75
N HIS A 54 -4.02 4.89 -6.66
CA HIS A 54 -4.91 4.51 -5.58
C HIS A 54 -4.13 3.86 -4.44
N ARG A 55 -4.20 4.44 -3.25
CA ARG A 55 -3.58 3.86 -2.04
C ARG A 55 -4.22 2.52 -1.68
N VAL A 56 -3.39 1.56 -1.25
CA VAL A 56 -3.86 0.28 -0.70
C VAL A 56 -4.08 0.40 0.81
N PHE A 57 -3.18 1.08 1.51
CA PHE A 57 -3.24 1.36 2.94
C PHE A 57 -3.41 2.86 3.19
N CYS A 58 -3.96 3.21 4.34
CA CYS A 58 -4.18 4.60 4.74
C CYS A 58 -2.86 5.37 4.86
N ASP A 59 -1.84 4.79 5.51
CA ASP A 59 -0.48 5.35 5.61
C ASP A 59 -0.37 6.73 6.29
N THR A 60 -1.48 7.28 6.79
CA THR A 60 -1.51 8.52 7.57
C THR A 60 -0.53 8.46 8.73
N ARG A 61 0.30 9.51 8.86
CA ARG A 61 1.23 9.65 9.99
C ARG A 61 0.45 9.92 11.27
N LEU A 62 0.79 9.17 12.31
CA LEU A 62 0.23 9.25 13.65
C LEU A 62 1.28 9.82 14.60
N ASP A 63 0.83 10.22 15.79
CA ASP A 63 1.72 10.65 16.86
C ASP A 63 2.77 9.57 17.18
N GLY A 64 4.01 10.04 17.41
CA GLY A 64 5.17 9.18 17.60
C GLY A 64 5.75 8.59 16.31
N GLY A 65 5.41 9.14 15.14
CA GLY A 65 6.04 8.81 13.86
C GLY A 65 5.60 7.48 13.25
N ARG A 66 4.62 6.79 13.85
CA ARG A 66 4.01 5.57 13.30
C ARG A 66 3.06 5.92 12.16
N ARG A 67 2.70 4.93 11.35
CA ARG A 67 1.71 5.09 10.27
C ARG A 67 0.47 4.24 10.54
N CYS A 68 -0.68 4.73 10.06
CA CYS A 68 -1.92 3.99 10.12
C CYS A 68 -1.80 2.68 9.35
N ARG A 69 -2.21 1.56 9.97
CA ARG A 69 -2.11 0.21 9.37
C ARG A 69 -3.42 -0.29 8.77
N ARG A 70 -4.46 0.55 8.74
CA ARG A 70 -5.75 0.25 8.12
C ARG A 70 -5.70 0.39 6.60
N LEU A 71 -6.70 -0.16 5.92
CA LEU A 71 -6.87 0.00 4.47
C LEU A 71 -7.12 1.46 4.11
N ALA A 72 -6.78 1.85 2.89
CA ALA A 72 -7.19 3.16 2.39
C ALA A 72 -8.72 3.33 2.48
N ASP A 73 -9.16 4.56 2.72
CA ASP A 73 -10.58 4.92 2.78
C ASP A 73 -11.37 4.19 3.89
N HIS A 74 -10.69 3.76 4.96
CA HIS A 74 -11.35 3.10 6.09
C HIS A 74 -12.24 4.07 6.88
N ASP A 75 -13.32 3.54 7.44
CA ASP A 75 -14.12 4.25 8.44
C ASP A 75 -13.42 4.31 9.80
N GLY A 76 -13.83 5.26 10.63
CA GLY A 76 -13.35 5.43 12.00
C GLY A 76 -11.90 5.95 12.11
N PRO A 77 -11.37 6.07 13.34
CA PRO A 77 -10.08 6.71 13.57
C PRO A 77 -8.90 5.89 13.03
N CYS A 78 -7.85 6.58 12.62
CA CYS A 78 -6.59 5.96 12.26
C CYS A 78 -5.96 5.25 13.47
N THR A 79 -5.26 4.14 13.22
CA THR A 79 -4.59 3.39 14.28
C THR A 79 -3.33 2.69 13.78
N ALA A 80 -2.32 2.63 14.64
CA ALA A 80 -1.09 1.85 14.39
C ALA A 80 -1.29 0.35 14.69
N ALA A 81 -2.42 -0.05 15.27
CA ALA A 81 -2.74 -1.44 15.53
C ALA A 81 -3.24 -2.13 14.24
N VAL A 82 -2.86 -3.39 14.05
CA VAL A 82 -3.45 -4.24 13.02
C VAL A 82 -4.72 -4.84 13.61
N SER A 83 -5.89 -4.47 13.07
CA SER A 83 -7.10 -5.27 13.28
C SER A 83 -6.82 -6.65 12.66
N ARG A 84 -6.85 -7.71 13.49
CA ARG A 84 -6.64 -9.10 13.03
C ARG A 84 -7.69 -9.50 12.00
#